data_AF-A0A6I8N7M4-F1
#
_entry.id   AF-A0A6I8N7M4-F1
#
_cell.length_a   1.000
_cell.length_b   1.000
_cell.length_c   1.000
_cell.angle_alpha   90.00
_cell.angle_beta   90.00
_cell.angle_gamma   90.00
#
_symmetry.space_group_name_H-M   'P 1'
#
loop_
_entity.id
_entity.type
_entity.pdbx_description
1 polymer ?
#
loop_
_entity_poly.entity_id
_entity_poly.type
_entity_poly.pdbx_seq_one_letter_code
_entity_poly.pdbx_strand_id
1 'polypeptide(L)'
;MEYLIGIQGPDYILVASDRVAASSIVQMKDDHDKMFKMSEKILLLCVGEAGDTVQFAEYIQKNVQLYKMRNGYELSPTAAANFTRRNLADYLRSRTPYHVNLLLAGYDEHEGPALYYMDYLAALAKAPFAAHGYGAFLTLSILDRYYKPSITREEAIELLKKCLAEVSGSHVIRRKECLSASVCQYFSGSSVAFFPILARRRNKYPPARCGVAAEGRVGLVGSSLVVFARMVHVLPNVNFSA
;
A
#
# COMPACT_ATOMS: atom_id res chain seq x y z
N MET A 1 -5.94 5.32 7.80
CA MET A 1 -7.25 4.76 7.45
C MET A 1 -6.99 3.73 6.37
N GLU A 2 -7.75 2.65 6.31
CA GLU A 2 -7.48 1.59 5.32
C GLU A 2 -8.47 1.68 4.17
N TYR A 3 -7.96 1.61 2.95
CA TYR A 3 -8.76 1.67 1.74
C TYR A 3 -8.06 0.90 0.62
N LEU A 4 -8.77 -0.08 0.07
CA LEU A 4 -8.41 -0.82 -1.14
C LEU A 4 -9.57 -0.74 -2.11
N ILE A 5 -9.27 -0.66 -3.40
CA ILE A 5 -10.26 -0.66 -4.47
C ILE A 5 -9.71 -1.42 -5.67
N GLY A 6 -10.54 -2.27 -6.27
CA GLY A 6 -10.29 -2.94 -7.52
C GLY A 6 -11.45 -2.79 -8.48
N ILE A 7 -11.15 -2.58 -9.75
CA ILE A 7 -12.10 -2.47 -10.85
C ILE A 7 -11.62 -3.39 -11.96
N GLN A 8 -12.48 -4.32 -12.36
CA GLN A 8 -12.27 -5.21 -13.50
C GLN A 8 -12.85 -4.56 -14.76
N GLY A 9 -11.98 -4.33 -15.74
CA GLY A 9 -12.37 -4.03 -17.11
C GLY A 9 -12.39 -5.30 -17.98
N PRO A 10 -12.68 -5.17 -19.28
CA PRO A 10 -12.74 -6.31 -20.20
C PRO A 10 -11.37 -6.99 -20.38
N ASP A 11 -10.31 -6.20 -20.58
CA ASP A 11 -8.96 -6.69 -20.86
C ASP A 11 -7.93 -6.35 -19.76
N TYR A 12 -8.38 -5.66 -18.72
CA TYR A 12 -7.48 -5.16 -17.68
C TYR A 12 -8.10 -5.20 -16.29
N ILE A 13 -7.23 -5.16 -15.28
CA ILE A 13 -7.64 -4.90 -13.91
C ILE A 13 -6.91 -3.67 -13.41
N LEU A 14 -7.68 -2.81 -12.78
CA LEU A 14 -7.20 -1.63 -12.10
C LEU A 14 -7.30 -1.86 -10.60
N VAL A 15 -6.19 -1.68 -9.89
CA VAL A 15 -6.21 -1.72 -8.43
C VAL A 15 -5.52 -0.51 -7.85
N ALA A 16 -6.10 0.02 -6.77
CA ALA A 16 -5.49 1.06 -5.97
C ALA A 16 -5.58 0.77 -4.47
N SER A 17 -4.57 1.23 -3.74
CA SER A 17 -4.48 1.14 -2.28
C SER A 17 -4.00 2.45 -1.71
N ASP A 18 -4.52 2.83 -0.54
CA ASP A 18 -3.95 3.93 0.24
C ASP A 18 -2.62 3.54 0.91
N ARG A 19 -1.67 4.47 1.01
CA ARG A 19 -0.36 4.31 1.69
C ARG A 19 -0.34 4.71 3.16
N VAL A 20 -1.45 5.22 3.69
CA VAL A 20 -1.50 5.62 5.10
C VAL A 20 -1.65 4.39 6.01
N ALA A 21 -0.71 4.24 6.93
CA ALA A 21 -0.83 3.37 8.10
C ALA A 21 -1.19 4.24 9.31
N ALA A 22 -2.41 4.08 9.81
CA ALA A 22 -2.91 4.82 10.97
C ALA A 22 -3.35 3.84 12.04
N SER A 23 -3.05 4.17 13.30
CA SER A 23 -3.59 3.50 14.46
C SER A 23 -4.47 4.51 15.19
N SER A 24 -5.77 4.20 15.29
CA SER A 24 -6.76 5.13 15.84
C SER A 24 -6.71 6.49 15.12
N ILE A 25 -6.49 7.58 15.86
CA ILE A 25 -6.38 8.95 15.34
C ILE A 25 -4.99 9.31 14.83
N VAL A 26 -3.96 8.57 15.22
CA VAL A 26 -2.55 8.87 14.93
C VAL A 26 -2.13 8.18 13.64
N GLN A 27 -1.58 8.96 12.72
CA GLN A 27 -0.94 8.44 11.51
C GLN A 27 0.50 8.09 11.84
N MET A 28 0.84 6.81 11.76
CA MET A 28 2.18 6.32 12.03
C MET A 28 3.07 6.46 10.80
N LYS A 29 2.53 6.15 9.62
CA LYS A 29 3.25 6.21 8.36
C LYS A 29 2.34 6.72 7.24
N ASP A 30 2.92 7.53 6.38
CA ASP A 30 2.36 8.04 5.12
C ASP A 30 2.81 7.21 3.91
N ASP A 31 3.85 6.40 4.07
CA ASP A 31 4.52 5.64 3.00
C ASP A 31 4.54 4.12 3.29
N HIS A 32 3.37 3.53 3.52
CA HIS A 32 3.20 2.08 3.71
C HIS A 32 2.65 1.45 2.42
N ASP A 33 3.29 0.39 1.94
CA ASP A 33 2.80 -0.35 0.78
C ASP A 33 1.90 -1.50 1.25
N LYS A 34 0.67 -1.55 0.73
CA LYS A 34 -0.33 -2.59 1.03
C LYS A 34 -0.49 -3.58 -0.12
N MET A 35 0.25 -3.37 -1.21
CA MET A 35 0.25 -4.22 -2.38
C MET A 35 1.42 -5.21 -2.32
N PHE A 36 1.11 -6.49 -2.40
CA PHE A 36 2.07 -7.58 -2.37
C PHE A 36 2.04 -8.32 -3.72
N LYS A 37 3.13 -8.21 -4.47
CA LYS A 37 3.27 -8.89 -5.76
C LYS A 37 3.54 -10.37 -5.53
N MET A 38 2.57 -11.23 -5.84
CA MET A 38 2.69 -12.68 -5.65
C MET A 38 3.49 -13.33 -6.77
N SER A 39 3.19 -12.94 -8.02
CA SER A 39 3.82 -13.41 -9.25
C SER A 39 3.82 -12.26 -10.27
N GLU A 40 4.33 -12.46 -11.48
CA GLU A 40 4.32 -11.45 -12.53
C GLU A 40 2.90 -11.02 -12.93
N LYS A 41 1.93 -11.94 -12.80
CA LYS A 41 0.54 -11.74 -13.22
C LYS A 41 -0.47 -11.60 -12.08
N ILE A 42 -0.03 -11.74 -10.82
CA ILE A 42 -0.92 -11.77 -9.63
C ILE A 42 -0.46 -10.76 -8.59
N LEU A 43 -1.41 -9.98 -8.11
CA LEU A 43 -1.26 -9.00 -7.05
C LEU A 43 -2.24 -9.29 -5.92
N LEU A 44 -1.74 -9.30 -4.69
CA LEU A 44 -2.55 -9.39 -3.49
C LEU A 44 -2.51 -8.05 -2.77
N LEU A 45 -3.66 -7.57 -2.31
CA LEU A 45 -3.75 -6.40 -1.46
C LEU A 45 -4.33 -6.82 -0.13
N CYS A 46 -3.70 -6.36 0.95
CA CYS A 46 -4.07 -6.76 2.30
C CYS A 46 -4.41 -5.54 3.14
N VAL A 47 -5.48 -5.66 3.92
CA VAL A 47 -5.95 -4.68 4.89
C VAL A 47 -6.39 -5.41 6.15
N GLY A 48 -6.23 -4.81 7.32
CA GLY A 48 -6.55 -5.44 8.60
C GLY A 48 -5.48 -5.16 9.64
N GLU A 49 -5.28 -6.10 10.56
CA GLU A 49 -4.29 -5.90 11.61
C GLU A 49 -2.86 -5.84 11.02
N ALA A 50 -2.08 -4.83 11.42
CA ALA A 50 -0.80 -4.52 10.77
C ALA A 50 0.23 -5.68 10.87
N GLY A 51 0.18 -6.46 11.95
CA GLY A 51 1.03 -7.65 12.11
C GLY A 51 0.59 -8.80 11.21
N ASP A 52 -0.71 -9.10 11.22
CA ASP A 52 -1.29 -10.23 10.48
C ASP A 52 -1.19 -10.03 8.97
N THR A 53 -1.46 -8.81 8.49
CA THR A 53 -1.44 -8.48 7.06
C THR A 53 -0.09 -8.77 6.41
N VAL A 54 1.02 -8.36 7.03
CA VAL A 54 2.37 -8.59 6.51
C VAL A 54 2.74 -10.07 6.58
N GLN A 55 2.50 -10.71 7.72
CA GLN A 55 2.84 -12.13 7.91
C GLN A 55 2.08 -13.04 6.94
N PHE A 56 0.77 -12.80 6.81
CA PHE A 56 -0.08 -13.59 5.94
C PHE A 56 0.27 -13.35 4.47
N ALA A 57 0.48 -12.09 4.06
CA ALA A 57 0.87 -11.77 2.68
C ALA A 57 2.19 -12.43 2.29
N GLU A 58 3.23 -12.33 3.12
CA GLU A 58 4.51 -12.96 2.87
C GLU A 58 4.43 -14.49 2.84
N TYR A 59 3.62 -15.09 3.72
CA TYR A 59 3.41 -16.52 3.75
C TYR A 59 2.81 -17.01 2.42
N ILE A 60 1.76 -16.34 1.92
CA ILE A 60 1.15 -16.69 0.64
C ILE A 60 2.14 -16.46 -0.51
N GLN A 61 2.87 -15.34 -0.50
CA GLN A 61 3.87 -15.01 -1.51
C GLN A 61 4.95 -16.10 -1.64
N LYS A 62 5.52 -16.53 -0.52
CA LYS A 62 6.56 -17.57 -0.49
C LYS A 62 6.04 -18.90 -1.02
N ASN A 63 4.81 -19.28 -0.69
CA ASN A 63 4.20 -20.52 -1.18
C ASN A 63 3.87 -20.49 -2.67
N VAL A 64 3.37 -19.36 -3.18
CA VAL A 64 3.12 -19.18 -4.62
C VAL A 64 4.43 -19.25 -5.41
N GLN A 65 5.50 -18.62 -4.90
CA GLN A 65 6.82 -18.70 -5.50
C GLN A 65 7.41 -20.11 -5.45
N LEU A 66 7.24 -20.82 -4.33
CA LEU A 66 7.66 -22.22 -4.21
C LEU A 66 6.94 -23.12 -5.22
N TYR A 67 5.65 -22.89 -5.45
CA TYR A 67 4.89 -23.63 -6.46
C TYR A 67 5.45 -23.40 -7.86
N LYS A 68 5.77 -22.14 -8.21
CA LYS A 68 6.41 -21.78 -9.50
C LYS A 68 7.73 -22.52 -9.69
N MET A 69 8.57 -22.59 -8.64
CA MET A 69 9.85 -23.30 -8.69
C MET A 69 9.70 -24.82 -8.83
N ARG A 70 8.70 -25.43 -8.18
CA ARG A 70 8.50 -26.89 -8.21
C ARG A 70 7.94 -27.39 -9.54
N ASN A 71 6.99 -26.65 -10.11
CA ASN A 71 6.23 -27.10 -11.28
C ASN A 71 6.71 -26.47 -12.59
N GLY A 72 7.48 -25.38 -12.53
CA GLY A 72 8.02 -24.67 -13.69
C GLY A 72 7.03 -23.74 -14.40
N TYR A 73 5.80 -23.60 -13.91
CA TYR A 73 4.79 -22.67 -14.44
C TYR A 73 4.11 -21.85 -13.33
N GLU A 74 3.53 -20.71 -13.69
CA GLU A 74 2.86 -19.82 -12.75
C GLU A 74 1.44 -20.29 -12.39
N LEU A 75 1.00 -20.02 -11.16
CA LEU A 75 -0.38 -20.28 -10.74
C LEU A 75 -1.36 -19.38 -11.49
N SER A 76 -2.53 -19.92 -11.83
CA SER A 76 -3.64 -19.10 -12.29
C SER A 76 -4.19 -18.25 -11.12
N PRO A 77 -4.78 -17.06 -11.40
CA PRO A 77 -5.39 -16.22 -10.37
C PRO A 77 -6.46 -16.97 -9.56
N THR A 78 -7.24 -17.81 -10.24
CA THR A 78 -8.27 -18.67 -9.64
C THR A 78 -7.69 -19.70 -8.67
N ALA A 79 -6.56 -20.32 -9.03
CA ALA A 79 -5.86 -21.26 -8.15
C ALA A 79 -5.24 -20.53 -6.94
N ALA A 80 -4.62 -19.36 -7.15
CA ALA A 80 -4.05 -18.55 -6.08
C ALA A 80 -5.11 -18.05 -5.09
N ALA A 81 -6.29 -17.65 -5.57
CA ALA A 81 -7.41 -17.23 -4.73
C ALA A 81 -7.93 -18.40 -3.88
N ASN A 82 -8.11 -19.59 -4.48
CA ASN A 82 -8.53 -20.78 -3.74
C ASN A 82 -7.49 -21.24 -2.70
N PHE A 83 -6.20 -21.15 -3.03
CA PHE A 83 -5.12 -21.43 -2.09
C PHE A 83 -5.15 -20.45 -0.90
N THR A 84 -5.29 -19.15 -1.17
CA THR A 84 -5.37 -18.11 -0.15
C THR A 84 -6.58 -18.32 0.77
N ARG A 85 -7.75 -18.58 0.19
CA ARG A 85 -8.98 -18.89 0.92
C ARG A 85 -8.85 -20.11 1.82
N ARG A 86 -8.21 -21.17 1.32
CA ARG A 86 -8.00 -22.40 2.11
C ARG A 86 -7.17 -22.12 3.35
N ASN A 87 -6.07 -21.39 3.19
CA ASN A 87 -5.22 -21.01 4.32
C ASN A 87 -6.02 -20.18 5.34
N LEU A 88 -6.78 -19.17 4.92
CA LEU A 88 -7.64 -18.41 5.83
C LEU A 88 -8.63 -19.30 6.58
N ALA A 89 -9.28 -20.24 5.90
CA ALA A 89 -10.24 -21.15 6.52
C ALA A 89 -9.59 -22.09 7.55
N ASP A 90 -8.35 -22.52 7.29
CA ASP A 90 -7.58 -23.37 8.21
C ASP A 90 -7.16 -22.58 9.45
N TYR A 91 -6.71 -21.33 9.30
CA TYR A 91 -6.37 -20.45 10.43
C TYR A 91 -7.60 -20.01 11.22
N LEU A 92 -8.76 -19.83 10.59
CA LEU A 92 -10.02 -19.48 11.26
C LEU A 92 -10.48 -20.57 12.24
N ARG A 93 -10.21 -21.84 11.92
CA ARG A 93 -10.51 -22.99 12.80
C ARG A 93 -9.43 -23.22 13.86
N SER A 94 -8.28 -22.57 13.72
CA SER A 94 -7.19 -22.63 14.69
C SER A 94 -7.42 -21.65 15.86
N ARG A 95 -6.60 -21.74 16.91
CA ARG A 95 -6.66 -20.80 18.05
C ARG A 95 -6.06 -19.41 17.72
N THR A 96 -5.52 -19.23 16.52
CA THR A 96 -4.84 -18.01 16.06
C THR A 96 -5.41 -17.58 14.70
N PRO A 97 -6.62 -16.99 14.67
CA PRO A 97 -7.20 -16.50 13.43
C PRO A 97 -6.48 -15.23 12.94
N TYR A 98 -6.30 -15.11 11.62
CA TYR A 98 -5.81 -13.88 11.01
C TYR A 98 -6.96 -12.92 10.73
N HIS A 99 -6.83 -11.67 11.18
CA HIS A 99 -7.81 -10.63 10.89
C HIS A 99 -7.39 -9.81 9.67
N VAL A 100 -7.52 -10.42 8.49
CA VAL A 100 -7.11 -9.83 7.21
C VAL A 100 -8.23 -9.88 6.18
N ASN A 101 -8.41 -8.75 5.50
CA ASN A 101 -9.27 -8.56 4.36
C ASN A 101 -8.42 -8.40 3.12
N LEU A 102 -8.74 -9.15 2.09
CA LEU A 102 -7.85 -9.34 0.96
C LEU A 102 -8.56 -9.08 -0.36
N LEU A 103 -7.88 -8.36 -1.23
CA LEU A 103 -8.28 -8.24 -2.62
C LEU A 103 -7.21 -8.88 -3.49
N LEU A 104 -7.57 -9.92 -4.23
CA LEU A 104 -6.66 -10.58 -5.16
C LEU A 104 -7.04 -10.20 -6.59
N ALA A 105 -6.10 -9.56 -7.28
CA ALA A 105 -6.22 -9.22 -8.68
C ALA A 105 -5.22 -10.05 -9.48
N GLY A 106 -5.65 -10.62 -10.60
CA GLY A 106 -4.72 -11.29 -11.48
C GLY A 106 -5.23 -11.35 -12.91
N TYR A 107 -4.29 -11.41 -13.84
CA TYR A 107 -4.57 -11.52 -15.26
C TYR A 107 -4.08 -12.87 -15.78
N ASP A 108 -4.98 -13.66 -16.32
CA ASP A 108 -4.62 -14.90 -17.01
C ASP A 108 -4.77 -14.75 -18.52
N GLU A 109 -3.93 -15.42 -19.28
CA GLU A 109 -3.96 -15.38 -20.76
C GLU A 109 -5.16 -16.17 -21.31
N HIS A 110 -5.62 -17.19 -20.58
CA HIS A 110 -6.72 -18.05 -20.98
C HIS A 110 -8.07 -17.59 -20.40
N GLU A 111 -8.13 -17.31 -19.10
CA GLU A 111 -9.37 -16.90 -18.41
C GLU A 111 -9.62 -15.38 -18.45
N GLY A 112 -8.63 -14.58 -18.84
CA GLY A 112 -8.69 -13.12 -18.84
C GLY A 112 -8.48 -12.50 -17.45
N PRO A 113 -8.85 -11.23 -17.26
CA PRO A 113 -8.76 -10.57 -15.96
C PRO A 113 -9.72 -11.22 -14.96
N ALA A 114 -9.27 -11.48 -13.73
CA ALA A 114 -10.12 -11.84 -12.60
C ALA A 114 -9.81 -11.03 -11.33
N LEU A 115 -10.86 -10.55 -10.67
CA LEU A 115 -10.80 -9.88 -9.38
C LEU A 115 -11.57 -10.69 -8.33
N TYR A 116 -10.89 -10.97 -7.22
CA TYR A 116 -11.40 -11.78 -6.12
C TYR A 116 -11.45 -10.95 -4.84
N TYR A 117 -12.65 -10.84 -4.29
CA TYR A 117 -12.94 -10.28 -2.97
C TYR A 117 -12.85 -11.39 -1.94
N MET A 118 -12.05 -11.19 -0.90
CA MET A 118 -11.89 -12.13 0.21
C MET A 118 -11.97 -11.43 1.56
N ASP A 119 -12.77 -11.98 2.46
CA ASP A 119 -12.96 -11.45 3.80
C ASP A 119 -12.23 -12.31 4.84
N TYR A 120 -12.03 -11.78 6.06
CA TYR A 120 -11.39 -12.50 7.17
C TYR A 120 -12.13 -13.81 7.56
N LEU A 121 -13.40 -13.94 7.17
CA LEU A 121 -14.20 -15.17 7.33
C LEU A 121 -13.92 -16.24 6.25
N ALA A 122 -12.89 -16.06 5.42
CA ALA A 122 -12.54 -16.94 4.31
C ALA A 122 -13.65 -17.09 3.25
N ALA A 123 -14.55 -16.10 3.17
CA ALA A 123 -15.47 -15.97 2.04
C ALA A 123 -14.68 -15.54 0.80
N LEU A 124 -14.98 -16.13 -0.36
CA LEU A 124 -14.39 -15.77 -1.64
C LEU A 124 -15.49 -15.49 -2.64
N ALA A 125 -15.46 -14.31 -3.23
CA ALA A 125 -16.37 -13.90 -4.29
C ALA A 125 -15.58 -13.34 -5.46
N LYS A 126 -15.90 -13.79 -6.67
CA LYS A 126 -15.43 -13.15 -7.90
C LYS A 126 -16.36 -11.98 -8.20
N ALA A 127 -15.84 -10.76 -8.26
CA ALA A 127 -16.64 -9.56 -8.41
C ALA A 127 -16.05 -8.60 -9.46
N PRO A 128 -16.88 -7.91 -10.26
CA PRO A 128 -16.43 -6.96 -11.28
C PRO A 128 -15.77 -5.71 -10.68
N PHE A 129 -16.17 -5.33 -9.48
CA PHE A 129 -15.53 -4.30 -8.70
C PHE A 129 -15.60 -4.72 -7.24
N ALA A 130 -14.62 -4.26 -6.45
CA ALA A 130 -14.54 -4.61 -5.04
C ALA A 130 -13.76 -3.53 -4.31
N ALA A 131 -14.16 -3.25 -3.07
CA ALA A 131 -13.46 -2.33 -2.20
C ALA A 131 -13.43 -2.88 -0.78
N HIS A 132 -12.32 -2.63 -0.07
CA HIS A 132 -12.14 -2.99 1.33
C HIS A 132 -11.69 -1.79 2.16
N GLY A 133 -11.93 -1.90 3.47
CA GLY A 133 -11.60 -0.85 4.43
C GLY A 133 -12.70 0.21 4.53
N TYR A 134 -12.42 1.27 5.30
CA TYR A 134 -13.41 2.29 5.60
C TYR A 134 -13.85 3.08 4.37
N GLY A 135 -12.94 3.31 3.41
CA GLY A 135 -13.27 3.99 2.16
C GLY A 135 -14.22 3.20 1.26
N ALA A 136 -14.39 1.89 1.49
CA ALA A 136 -15.29 1.05 0.70
C ALA A 136 -16.75 1.49 0.82
N PHE A 137 -17.21 1.87 2.03
CA PHE A 137 -18.61 2.27 2.27
C PHE A 137 -19.05 3.50 1.47
N LEU A 138 -18.11 4.41 1.18
CA LEU A 138 -18.38 5.62 0.40
C LEU A 138 -18.27 5.34 -1.11
N THR A 139 -17.34 4.48 -1.49
CA THR A 139 -16.95 4.29 -2.88
C THR A 139 -17.80 3.24 -3.58
N LEU A 140 -18.36 2.27 -2.84
CA LEU A 140 -19.28 1.28 -3.41
C LEU A 140 -20.47 1.94 -4.12
N SER A 141 -21.06 2.99 -3.53
CA SER A 141 -22.20 3.71 -4.11
C SER A 141 -21.85 4.41 -5.44
N ILE A 142 -20.61 4.85 -5.59
CA ILE A 142 -20.11 5.49 -6.82
C ILE A 142 -19.83 4.42 -7.87
N LEU A 143 -19.18 3.33 -7.45
CA LEU A 143 -18.92 2.19 -8.32
C LEU A 143 -20.24 1.64 -8.88
N ASP A 144 -21.24 1.40 -8.05
CA ASP A 144 -22.53 0.87 -8.49
C ASP A 144 -23.23 1.78 -9.53
N ARG A 145 -23.11 3.11 -9.37
CA ARG A 145 -23.75 4.08 -10.29
C ARG A 145 -23.04 4.23 -11.63
N TYR A 146 -21.71 4.20 -11.64
CA TYR A 146 -20.91 4.57 -12.81
C TYR A 146 -20.20 3.38 -13.49
N TYR A 147 -20.12 2.23 -12.81
CA TYR A 147 -19.49 1.05 -13.36
C TYR A 147 -20.30 0.48 -14.53
N LYS A 148 -19.57 0.07 -15.58
CA LYS A 148 -20.12 -0.63 -16.73
C LYS A 148 -19.21 -1.82 -17.06
N PRO A 149 -19.74 -2.98 -17.47
CA PRO A 149 -18.92 -4.14 -17.84
C PRO A 149 -17.94 -3.87 -18.99
N SER A 150 -18.31 -2.97 -19.91
CA SER A 150 -17.49 -2.58 -21.08
C SER A 150 -16.75 -1.25 -20.87
N ILE A 151 -16.36 -0.94 -19.62
CA ILE A 151 -15.66 0.30 -19.30
C ILE A 151 -14.29 0.36 -19.97
N THR A 152 -13.96 1.49 -20.59
CA THR A 152 -12.62 1.71 -21.17
C THR A 152 -11.62 2.07 -20.09
N ARG A 153 -10.33 1.91 -20.39
CA ARG A 153 -9.26 2.18 -19.43
C ARG A 153 -9.33 3.61 -18.89
N GLU A 154 -9.51 4.58 -19.78
CA GLU A 154 -9.59 6.00 -19.44
C GLU A 154 -10.77 6.29 -18.52
N GLU A 155 -11.95 5.74 -18.84
CA GLU A 155 -13.16 5.87 -18.02
C GLU A 155 -12.98 5.25 -16.62
N ALA A 156 -12.31 4.10 -16.53
CA ALA A 156 -12.02 3.46 -15.24
C ALA A 156 -11.07 4.30 -14.38
N ILE A 157 -10.11 4.99 -14.99
CA ILE A 157 -9.22 5.92 -14.29
C ILE A 157 -9.99 7.14 -13.78
N GLU A 158 -10.90 7.69 -14.59
CA GLU A 158 -11.76 8.78 -14.16
C GLU A 158 -12.71 8.37 -13.03
N LEU A 159 -13.27 7.16 -13.10
CA LEU A 159 -14.07 6.58 -12.04
C LEU A 159 -13.27 6.44 -10.74
N LEU A 160 -12.03 5.95 -10.82
CA LEU A 160 -11.14 5.85 -9.68
C LEU A 160 -10.83 7.23 -9.09
N LYS A 161 -10.56 8.25 -9.92
CA LYS A 161 -10.35 9.64 -9.48
C LYS A 161 -11.58 10.19 -8.76
N LYS A 162 -12.79 9.92 -9.25
CA LYS A 162 -14.04 10.30 -8.57
C LYS A 162 -14.15 9.63 -7.20
N CYS A 163 -13.86 8.33 -7.11
CA CYS A 163 -13.83 7.60 -5.84
C CYS A 163 -12.84 8.22 -4.84
N LEU A 164 -11.63 8.55 -5.29
CA LEU A 164 -10.60 9.18 -4.46
C LEU A 164 -10.99 10.60 -4.01
N ALA A 165 -11.66 11.36 -4.87
CA ALA A 165 -12.15 12.69 -4.54
C ALA A 165 -13.20 12.64 -3.41
N GLU A 166 -14.12 11.67 -3.46
CA GLU A 166 -15.17 11.49 -2.43
C GLU A 166 -14.58 11.03 -1.08
N VAL A 167 -13.62 10.11 -1.12
CA VAL A 167 -12.86 9.70 0.08
C VAL A 167 -12.12 10.90 0.68
N SER A 168 -11.50 11.75 -0.15
CA SER A 168 -10.77 12.94 0.31
C SER A 168 -11.69 14.07 0.82
N GLY A 169 -12.91 14.18 0.27
CA GLY A 169 -13.88 15.21 0.61
C GLY A 169 -14.56 15.01 1.96
N SER A 170 -14.63 13.76 2.43
CA SER A 170 -15.28 13.39 3.68
C SER A 170 -14.54 13.97 4.90
N HIS A 171 -15.28 14.65 5.79
CA HIS A 171 -14.73 15.49 6.88
C HIS A 171 -13.81 14.74 7.86
N VAL A 172 -13.99 13.43 8.03
CA VAL A 172 -13.13 12.56 8.86
C VAL A 172 -11.75 12.32 8.22
N ILE A 173 -11.62 12.52 6.92
CA ILE A 173 -10.48 12.08 6.07
C ILE A 173 -9.64 13.27 5.58
N ARG A 174 -10.02 14.51 5.94
CA ARG A 174 -9.45 15.79 5.44
C ARG A 174 -7.99 16.11 5.85
N ARG A 175 -7.13 15.11 6.08
CA ARG A 175 -5.67 15.29 6.18
C ARG A 175 -5.07 15.29 4.77
N LYS A 176 -4.46 16.41 4.39
CA LYS A 176 -3.98 16.80 3.04
C LYS A 176 -2.99 15.84 2.35
N GLU A 177 -2.61 14.74 3.00
CA GLU A 177 -1.58 13.80 2.55
C GLU A 177 -2.16 12.48 2.01
N CYS A 178 -3.46 12.22 2.18
CA CYS A 178 -4.13 11.05 1.62
C CYS A 178 -4.14 11.04 0.06
N LEU A 179 -3.99 12.22 -0.57
CA LEU A 179 -4.05 12.41 -2.03
C LEU A 179 -2.79 11.96 -2.78
N SER A 180 -1.64 11.81 -2.11
CA SER A 180 -0.39 11.35 -2.73
C SER A 180 -0.25 9.82 -2.78
N ALA A 181 -1.26 9.10 -2.30
CA ALA A 181 -1.06 7.79 -1.68
C ALA A 181 -1.72 6.62 -2.42
N SER A 182 -2.43 6.81 -3.52
CA SER A 182 -3.00 5.71 -4.29
C SER A 182 -2.01 5.19 -5.33
N VAL A 183 -1.22 4.17 -4.98
CA VAL A 183 -0.50 3.39 -6.00
C VAL A 183 -1.55 2.77 -6.90
N CYS A 184 -1.42 2.96 -8.19
CA CYS A 184 -2.34 2.43 -9.17
C CYS A 184 -1.56 1.42 -10.02
N GLN A 185 -1.92 0.14 -9.91
CA GLN A 185 -1.34 -0.91 -10.74
C GLN A 185 -2.36 -1.36 -11.77
N TYR A 186 -1.90 -1.43 -13.01
CA TYR A 186 -2.65 -1.94 -14.16
C TYR A 186 -2.05 -3.28 -14.56
N PHE A 187 -2.92 -4.26 -14.82
CA PHE A 187 -2.58 -5.45 -15.57
C PHE A 187 -3.23 -5.34 -16.95
N SER A 188 -2.44 -5.15 -18.01
CA SER A 188 -2.88 -5.34 -19.39
C SER A 188 -1.71 -5.98 -20.15
N GLY A 189 -1.86 -7.23 -20.61
CA GLY A 189 -0.83 -7.92 -21.39
C GLY A 189 0.58 -7.86 -20.78
N SER A 190 0.89 -8.78 -19.87
CA SER A 190 2.22 -9.09 -19.32
C SER A 190 3.06 -7.95 -18.72
N SER A 191 2.58 -6.71 -18.68
CA SER A 191 3.33 -5.55 -18.20
C SER A 191 2.66 -4.89 -17.00
N VAL A 192 3.45 -4.74 -15.92
CA VAL A 192 3.05 -4.05 -14.68
C VAL A 192 3.57 -2.61 -14.76
N ALA A 193 2.67 -1.65 -14.96
CA ALA A 193 3.04 -0.23 -14.96
C ALA A 193 2.74 0.38 -13.58
N PHE A 194 3.79 0.89 -12.93
CA PHE A 194 3.70 1.60 -11.65
C PHE A 194 3.64 3.11 -11.92
N PHE A 195 2.55 3.77 -11.56
CA PHE A 195 2.45 5.23 -11.61
C PHE A 195 2.43 5.83 -10.20
N PRO A 196 3.52 6.49 -9.76
CA PRO A 196 3.48 7.33 -8.57
C PRO A 196 2.90 8.70 -8.94
N ILE A 197 1.75 9.05 -8.38
CA ILE A 197 1.19 10.41 -8.47
C ILE A 197 1.86 11.24 -7.35
N LEU A 198 3.05 11.77 -7.62
CA LEU A 198 3.85 12.44 -6.58
C LEU A 198 3.79 13.98 -6.67
N ALA A 199 3.42 14.63 -5.57
CA ALA A 199 3.74 16.04 -5.31
C ALA A 199 4.45 16.15 -3.95
N ARG A 200 5.78 16.01 -3.93
CA ARG A 200 6.59 16.16 -2.71
C ARG A 200 6.99 17.64 -2.53
N ARG A 201 6.36 18.37 -1.62
CA ARG A 201 6.95 19.63 -1.10
C ARG A 201 7.98 19.27 -0.02
N ARG A 202 9.27 19.36 -0.35
CA ARG A 202 10.35 19.31 0.64
C ARG A 202 10.35 20.64 1.41
N ASN A 203 9.94 20.62 2.68
CA ASN A 203 10.21 21.75 3.56
C ASN A 203 11.65 21.64 4.07
N LYS A 204 12.61 22.25 3.36
CA LYS A 204 13.98 22.38 3.84
C LYS A 204 14.04 23.54 4.84
N TYR A 205 14.38 23.25 6.08
CA TYR A 205 14.73 24.31 7.04
C TYR A 205 16.14 24.83 6.73
N PRO A 206 16.37 26.15 6.82
CA PRO A 206 17.71 26.71 6.72
C PRO A 206 18.58 26.25 7.91
N PRO A 207 19.87 25.94 7.70
CA PRO A 207 20.73 25.22 8.65
C PRO A 207 21.08 25.96 9.96
N ALA A 208 20.57 27.17 10.20
CA ALA A 208 21.10 28.06 11.24
C ALA A 208 20.13 28.37 12.41
N ARG A 209 19.01 27.64 12.58
CA ARG A 209 18.00 27.94 13.62
C ARG A 209 18.12 27.16 14.92
N CYS A 210 18.95 26.12 15.00
CA CYS A 210 19.16 25.37 16.24
C CYS A 210 20.37 25.94 16.99
N GLY A 211 20.17 26.46 18.20
CA GLY A 211 21.27 26.81 19.10
C GLY A 211 21.96 25.52 19.57
N VAL A 212 23.17 25.27 19.07
CA VAL A 212 23.99 24.12 19.47
C VAL A 212 24.96 24.60 20.56
N ALA A 213 24.82 24.10 21.78
CA ALA A 213 25.68 24.49 22.90
C ALA A 213 27.09 23.87 22.84
N ALA A 214 27.21 22.67 22.27
CA ALA A 214 28.48 22.00 21.99
C ALA A 214 28.29 20.97 20.88
N GLU A 215 29.23 20.90 19.93
CA GLU A 215 29.26 19.91 18.87
C GLU A 215 30.57 19.10 18.99
N GLY A 216 30.46 17.83 19.39
CA GLY A 216 31.59 16.91 19.49
C GLY A 216 31.72 16.09 18.21
N ARG A 217 32.91 15.98 17.62
CA ARG A 217 33.17 15.02 16.55
C ARG A 217 33.47 13.67 17.17
N VAL A 218 32.58 12.70 16.94
CA VAL A 218 32.85 11.29 17.26
C VAL A 218 33.52 10.67 16.03
N GLY A 219 34.82 10.40 16.14
CA GLY A 219 35.56 9.62 15.15
C GLY A 219 35.66 8.18 15.63
N LEU A 220 35.09 7.24 14.87
CA LEU A 220 35.34 5.82 15.07
C LEU A 220 36.62 5.45 14.32
N VAL A 221 37.71 5.19 15.03
CA VAL A 221 38.95 4.63 14.47
C VAL A 221 39.18 3.28 15.15
N GLY A 222 38.69 2.20 14.52
CA GLY A 222 38.71 0.85 15.09
C GLY A 222 37.64 0.61 16.16
N SER A 223 37.86 -0.41 17.02
CA SER A 223 36.92 -0.87 18.07
C SER A 223 36.92 -0.01 19.35
N SER A 224 37.61 1.13 19.36
CA SER A 224 37.72 2.02 20.52
C SER A 224 37.18 3.41 20.19
N LEU A 225 36.24 3.90 21.00
CA LEU A 225 35.63 5.22 20.83
C LEU A 225 36.55 6.30 21.40
N VAL A 226 37.01 7.24 20.56
CA VAL A 226 37.79 8.42 21.02
C VAL A 226 36.94 9.67 20.81
N VAL A 227 36.59 10.35 21.92
CA VAL A 227 35.79 11.56 21.91
C VAL A 227 36.71 12.78 22.00
N PHE A 228 36.80 13.57 20.93
CA PHE A 228 37.43 14.89 20.97
C PHE A 228 36.38 15.96 21.23
N ALA A 229 36.33 16.46 22.47
CA ALA A 229 35.50 17.61 22.82
C ALA A 229 36.24 18.91 22.47
N ARG A 230 35.72 19.69 21.52
CA ARG A 230 36.21 21.05 21.24
C ARG A 230 35.24 22.05 21.86
N MET A 231 35.60 22.61 23.00
CA MET A 231 34.81 23.62 23.70
C MET A 231 34.99 24.96 22.96
N VAL A 232 33.96 25.38 22.22
CA VAL A 232 33.97 26.68 21.53
C VAL A 232 33.47 27.73 22.53
N HIS A 233 34.40 28.45 23.15
CA HIS A 233 34.06 29.63 23.95
C HIS A 233 33.56 30.74 23.02
N VAL A 234 32.29 31.14 23.21
CA VAL A 234 31.70 32.32 22.60
C VAL A 234 32.23 33.55 23.36
N LEU A 235 33.05 34.37 22.71
CA LEU A 235 33.35 35.74 23.16
C LEU A 235 32.63 36.73 22.25
N PRO A 236 31.92 37.75 22.79
CA PRO A 236 31.28 38.78 22.00
C PRO A 236 32.29 39.90 21.69
N ASN A 237 32.64 40.10 20.42
CA ASN A 237 33.38 41.29 20.01
C ASN A 237 32.40 42.39 19.60
N VAL A 238 32.30 43.38 20.48
CA VAL A 238 31.69 44.70 20.25
C VAL A 238 32.70 45.52 19.43
N ASN A 239 32.27 46.04 18.28
CA ASN A 239 33.07 46.95 17.46
C ASN A 239 33.22 48.30 18.17
N PHE A 240 34.45 48.75 18.40
CA PHE A 240 34.79 50.16 18.57
C PHE A 240 35.61 50.61 17.34
N SER A 241 35.12 51.65 16.67
CA SER A 241 35.76 52.30 15.52
C SER A 241 36.64 53.47 15.98
N ALA A 242 37.88 53.51 15.45
CA ALA A 242 38.90 54.57 15.53
C ALA A 242 39.43 54.95 16.93
#